data_AF-A0A7Z0REC8-F1
#
_entry.id   AF-A0A7Z0REC8-F1
#
_cell.length_a   1.000
_cell.length_b   1.000
_cell.length_c   1.000
_cell.angle_alpha   90.00
_cell.angle_beta   90.00
_cell.angle_gamma   90.00
#
_symmetry.space_group_name_H-M   'P 1'
#
loop_
_entity.id
_entity.type
_entity.pdbx_description
1 polymer ?
#
loop_
_entity_poly.entity_id
_entity_poly.type
_entity_poly.pdbx_seq_one_letter_code
_entity_poly.pdbx_strand_id
1 'polypeptide(L)'
;MRVALRATASGICIAGLFTCLATPSEAQELPNGWRPAPALRQGMTSFPESYMAQLFQPFRASAGPDRVLRQEDVERSKQIAAARQRASGVAAFFSSDLDGDGRLTLAEFKDAQEQSWYETSIDISSALGQRFAKLDLDGNGTVTFEEAKAAAEKPGQAESGRDVAGRLQQLLAVDPNHDGTLTATELEQLGRAAFAYYDHDRDGVLSKAERTVVSAENSQDNEVLQRKEEVAGCKFPRAVGQEEVFFANTVGVGALSSVSLVGQDEVTETAEIVVEPGETPLYIVALARLPTIWRVTGDVKRVTRFVAMSSTKAAGVVGLPKDVVTLLPDTDCISTRLTDRPSAAQATAAAFQDAIGRPVRGMFDGPRVSMKLPSDATVPEKTPGKRTAVPPPRMPAGLDADPYKILRSRHPGGLVEINAGGVVASADVVPYQIPPAEAGLIKLLQDGSIESNGRQFYTIRKPIARLPAGVGRGNQYVFDVAPGIEPPSGPFNRLIK
;
A
#
# COMPACT_ATOMS: atom_id res chain seq x y z
N MET A 1 -35.42 -20.67 24.36
CA MET A 1 -36.83 -20.38 24.74
C MET A 1 -37.51 -19.75 23.55
N ARG A 2 -38.43 -20.49 22.91
CA ARG A 2 -39.24 -20.02 21.78
C ARG A 2 -40.41 -19.21 22.34
N VAL A 3 -40.62 -17.99 21.88
CA VAL A 3 -41.88 -17.27 22.07
C VAL A 3 -42.49 -17.09 20.69
N ALA A 4 -43.55 -17.86 20.42
CA ALA A 4 -44.42 -17.72 19.27
C ALA A 4 -45.59 -16.82 19.67
N LEU A 5 -45.80 -15.70 18.98
CA LEU A 5 -47.09 -15.01 19.00
C LEU A 5 -47.95 -15.59 17.88
N ARG A 6 -48.92 -16.43 18.26
CA ARG A 6 -50.08 -16.77 17.43
C ARG A 6 -51.07 -15.61 17.49
N ALA A 7 -51.30 -14.93 16.38
CA ALA A 7 -52.51 -14.12 16.18
C ALA A 7 -53.55 -15.02 15.53
N THR A 8 -54.60 -15.37 16.27
CA THR A 8 -55.80 -16.04 15.78
C THR A 8 -56.69 -15.02 15.06
N ALA A 9 -56.83 -15.15 13.75
CA ALA A 9 -57.90 -14.49 12.99
C ALA A 9 -58.97 -15.54 12.64
N SER A 10 -60.10 -15.50 13.34
CA SER A 10 -61.31 -16.22 12.94
C SER A 10 -61.89 -15.58 11.68
N GLY A 11 -61.77 -16.27 10.55
CA GLY A 11 -62.43 -15.90 9.30
C GLY A 11 -63.90 -16.30 9.32
N ILE A 12 -64.80 -15.31 9.33
CA ILE A 12 -66.19 -15.45 8.90
C ILE A 12 -66.20 -15.17 7.39
N CYS A 13 -66.53 -16.18 6.58
CA CYS A 13 -66.74 -16.01 5.14
C CYS A 13 -68.08 -15.31 4.90
N ILE A 14 -68.04 -14.06 4.41
CA ILE A 14 -69.15 -13.46 3.68
C ILE A 14 -68.77 -13.44 2.20
N ALA A 15 -69.60 -14.09 1.40
CA ALA A 15 -69.45 -14.21 -0.04
C ALA A 15 -69.64 -12.87 -0.74
N GLY A 16 -68.78 -12.58 -1.72
CA GLY A 16 -69.02 -11.61 -2.76
C GLY A 16 -68.34 -10.25 -2.55
N LEU A 17 -67.08 -10.15 -2.96
CA LEU A 17 -66.53 -9.04 -3.75
C LEU A 17 -65.10 -9.43 -4.12
N PHE A 18 -64.78 -9.48 -5.42
CA PHE A 18 -63.41 -9.65 -5.90
C PHE A 18 -62.62 -8.37 -5.59
N THR A 19 -62.03 -8.31 -4.39
CA THR A 19 -60.91 -7.42 -4.10
C THR A 19 -59.64 -8.21 -4.37
N CYS A 20 -58.87 -7.78 -5.37
CA CYS A 20 -57.47 -8.16 -5.49
C CYS A 20 -56.74 -7.67 -4.25
N LEU A 21 -56.63 -8.53 -3.24
CA LEU A 21 -55.70 -8.33 -2.15
C LEU A 21 -54.30 -8.47 -2.76
N ALA A 22 -53.65 -7.33 -2.99
CA ALA A 22 -52.21 -7.29 -3.13
C ALA A 22 -51.64 -8.01 -1.91
N THR A 23 -51.01 -9.17 -2.14
CA THR A 23 -50.22 -9.83 -1.12
C THR A 23 -49.21 -8.82 -0.60
N PRO A 24 -49.15 -8.54 0.71
CA PRO A 24 -48.06 -7.75 1.25
C PRO A 24 -46.77 -8.45 0.85
N SER A 25 -45.91 -7.74 0.10
CA SER A 25 -44.55 -8.17 -0.20
C SER A 25 -43.95 -8.70 1.10
N GLU A 26 -43.66 -10.00 1.16
CA GLU A 26 -43.05 -10.61 2.33
C GLU A 26 -41.80 -9.80 2.66
N ALA A 27 -41.77 -9.20 3.85
CA ALA A 27 -40.59 -8.56 4.35
C ALA A 27 -39.56 -9.67 4.54
N GLN A 28 -38.55 -9.71 3.66
CA GLN A 28 -37.57 -10.79 3.65
C GLN A 28 -36.76 -10.74 4.96
N GLU A 29 -36.73 -11.86 5.70
CA GLU A 29 -35.97 -11.94 6.95
C GLU A 29 -34.47 -11.91 6.66
N LEU A 30 -33.77 -10.94 7.28
CA LEU A 30 -32.32 -10.84 7.16
C LEU A 30 -31.62 -12.03 7.85
N PRO A 31 -30.47 -12.50 7.34
CA PRO A 31 -29.72 -13.59 7.95
C PRO A 31 -29.32 -13.32 9.41
N ASN A 32 -29.25 -14.38 10.23
CA ASN A 32 -28.72 -14.26 11.59
C ASN A 32 -27.27 -13.76 11.57
N GLY A 33 -27.00 -12.66 12.27
CA GLY A 33 -25.68 -12.02 12.28
C GLY A 33 -25.41 -11.08 11.10
N TRP A 34 -26.44 -10.70 10.35
CA TRP A 34 -26.34 -9.72 9.27
C TRP A 34 -25.69 -8.42 9.75
N ARG A 35 -24.79 -7.88 8.92
CA ARG A 35 -24.13 -6.59 9.13
C ARG A 35 -24.26 -5.74 7.87
N PRO A 36 -24.46 -4.42 8.01
CA PRO A 36 -24.57 -3.52 6.86
C PRO A 36 -23.30 -3.54 6.00
N ALA A 37 -23.45 -3.90 4.72
CA ALA A 37 -22.38 -3.83 3.74
C ALA A 37 -21.89 -2.37 3.58
N PRO A 38 -20.61 -2.15 3.19
CA PRO A 38 -20.07 -0.80 3.00
C PRO A 38 -20.93 0.08 2.08
N ALA A 39 -21.51 -0.52 1.03
CA ALA A 39 -22.40 0.15 0.08
C ALA A 39 -23.63 0.80 0.75
N LEU A 40 -24.14 0.21 1.83
CA LEU A 40 -25.30 0.70 2.57
C LEU A 40 -24.92 1.78 3.60
N ARG A 41 -23.64 1.91 3.96
CA ARG A 41 -23.15 2.86 4.97
C ARG A 41 -22.61 4.16 4.39
N GLN A 42 -22.26 4.15 3.11
CA GLN A 42 -21.81 5.34 2.42
C GLN A 42 -22.92 6.40 2.35
N GLY A 43 -22.62 7.62 2.84
CA GLY A 43 -23.60 8.71 2.87
C GLY A 43 -24.65 8.60 3.98
N MET A 44 -24.41 7.78 5.01
CA MET A 44 -25.32 7.69 6.15
C MET A 44 -25.33 9.01 6.95
N THR A 45 -26.49 9.68 6.96
CA THR A 45 -26.74 10.95 7.63
C THR A 45 -27.48 10.76 8.96
N SER A 46 -27.67 11.84 9.73
CA SER A 46 -28.41 11.79 11.00
C SER A 46 -29.86 11.32 10.86
N PHE A 47 -30.53 11.67 9.77
CA PHE A 47 -31.95 11.35 9.57
C PHE A 47 -32.14 10.25 8.52
N PRO A 48 -33.13 9.35 8.71
CA PRO A 48 -33.36 8.24 7.80
C PRO A 48 -33.81 8.72 6.42
N GLU A 49 -34.59 9.79 6.30
CA GLU A 49 -35.10 10.30 5.02
C GLU A 49 -33.97 10.81 4.13
N SER A 50 -33.05 11.60 4.70
CA SER A 50 -31.90 12.13 3.97
C SER A 50 -30.92 11.01 3.57
N TYR A 51 -30.73 10.02 4.45
CA TYR A 51 -29.91 8.86 4.16
C TYR A 51 -30.51 8.03 3.02
N MET A 52 -31.79 7.71 3.09
CA MET A 52 -32.49 6.95 2.05
C MET A 52 -32.47 7.70 0.72
N ALA A 53 -32.65 9.02 0.72
CA ALA A 53 -32.49 9.82 -0.49
C ALA A 53 -31.08 9.64 -1.10
N GLN A 54 -30.02 9.72 -0.29
CA GLN A 54 -28.63 9.55 -0.74
C GLN A 54 -28.30 8.13 -1.21
N LEU A 55 -28.87 7.10 -0.57
CA LEU A 55 -28.70 5.70 -0.95
C LEU A 55 -29.33 5.43 -2.33
N PHE A 56 -30.52 5.99 -2.56
CA PHE A 56 -31.27 5.78 -3.81
C PHE A 56 -30.81 6.63 -4.99
N GLN A 57 -30.03 7.70 -4.77
CA GLN A 57 -29.55 8.57 -5.86
C GLN A 57 -28.89 7.80 -7.02
N PRO A 58 -27.82 7.00 -6.81
CA PRO A 58 -27.17 6.28 -7.91
C PRO A 58 -28.09 5.22 -8.53
N PHE A 59 -28.90 4.54 -7.71
CA PHE A 59 -29.86 3.54 -8.15
C PHE A 59 -30.89 4.14 -9.12
N ARG A 60 -31.56 5.24 -8.72
CA ARG A 60 -32.59 5.90 -9.53
C ARG A 60 -32.03 6.52 -10.80
N ALA A 61 -30.77 6.95 -10.79
CA ALA A 61 -30.12 7.47 -11.97
C ALA A 61 -29.84 6.40 -13.05
N SER A 62 -29.82 5.11 -12.68
CA SER A 62 -29.27 4.05 -13.53
C SER A 62 -30.22 2.88 -13.81
N ALA A 63 -31.07 2.51 -12.85
CA ALA A 63 -31.99 1.36 -12.90
C ALA A 63 -33.22 1.53 -13.81
N GLY A 64 -33.15 2.46 -14.78
CA GLY A 64 -34.16 2.66 -15.81
C GLY A 64 -35.60 2.91 -15.31
N PRO A 65 -36.59 2.81 -16.21
CA PRO A 65 -38.01 2.87 -15.87
C PRO A 65 -38.52 1.64 -15.10
N ASP A 66 -37.84 0.51 -15.22
CA ASP A 66 -38.19 -0.77 -14.61
C ASP A 66 -37.79 -0.86 -13.14
N ARG A 67 -36.96 0.07 -12.63
CA ARG A 67 -36.59 0.19 -11.21
C ARG A 67 -35.94 -1.08 -10.66
N VAL A 68 -35.18 -1.77 -11.52
CA VAL A 68 -34.38 -2.94 -11.18
C VAL A 68 -32.97 -2.68 -11.65
N LEU A 69 -32.02 -2.75 -10.74
CA LEU A 69 -30.61 -2.61 -11.08
C LEU A 69 -30.07 -3.98 -11.51
N ARG A 70 -29.48 -4.04 -12.71
CA ARG A 70 -28.83 -5.25 -13.25
C ARG A 70 -27.38 -4.97 -13.66
N GLN A 71 -26.64 -6.04 -13.95
CA GLN A 71 -25.27 -5.92 -14.46
C GLN A 71 -25.18 -5.10 -15.77
N GLU A 72 -26.22 -5.14 -16.60
CA GLU A 72 -26.34 -4.32 -17.82
C GLU A 72 -26.36 -2.82 -17.53
N ASP A 73 -26.98 -2.37 -16.44
CA ASP A 73 -27.02 -0.95 -16.08
C ASP A 73 -25.67 -0.48 -15.55
N VAL A 74 -24.95 -1.35 -14.83
CA VAL A 74 -23.57 -1.10 -14.41
C VAL A 74 -22.68 -0.92 -15.64
N GLU A 75 -22.80 -1.81 -16.62
CA GLU A 75 -22.00 -1.74 -17.84
C GLU A 75 -22.35 -0.51 -18.69
N ARG A 76 -23.64 -0.19 -18.82
CA ARG A 76 -24.10 1.06 -19.45
C ARG A 76 -23.51 2.29 -18.75
N SER A 77 -23.48 2.30 -17.43
CA SER A 77 -22.89 3.39 -16.64
C SER A 77 -21.39 3.54 -16.91
N LYS A 78 -20.64 2.43 -17.01
CA LYS A 78 -19.22 2.45 -17.42
C LYS A 78 -19.03 3.02 -18.82
N GLN A 79 -19.87 2.63 -19.78
CA GLN A 79 -19.80 3.14 -21.15
C GLN A 79 -20.07 4.65 -21.21
N ILE A 80 -21.07 5.14 -20.45
CA ILE A 80 -21.37 6.57 -20.33
C ILE A 80 -20.20 7.32 -19.68
N ALA A 81 -19.62 6.77 -18.61
CA ALA A 81 -18.46 7.35 -17.93
C ALA A 81 -17.25 7.46 -18.86
N ALA A 82 -16.92 6.38 -19.59
CA ALA A 82 -15.85 6.37 -20.57
C ALA A 82 -16.10 7.38 -21.71
N ALA A 83 -17.33 7.51 -22.20
CA ALA A 83 -17.68 8.52 -23.20
C ALA A 83 -17.51 9.96 -22.68
N ARG A 84 -17.91 10.22 -21.43
CA ARG A 84 -17.70 11.53 -20.78
C ARG A 84 -16.22 11.84 -20.56
N GLN A 85 -15.42 10.85 -20.18
CA GLN A 85 -13.98 11.00 -20.03
C GLN A 85 -13.31 11.36 -21.37
N ARG A 86 -13.67 10.65 -22.45
CA ARG A 86 -13.20 10.99 -23.81
C ARG A 86 -13.58 12.41 -24.20
N ALA A 87 -14.84 12.79 -23.98
CA ALA A 87 -15.31 14.14 -24.29
C ALA A 87 -14.58 15.21 -23.44
N SER A 88 -14.33 14.95 -22.16
CA SER A 88 -13.60 15.88 -21.29
C SER A 88 -12.13 16.02 -21.66
N GLY A 89 -11.46 14.93 -22.04
CA GLY A 89 -10.05 14.98 -22.49
C GLY A 89 -9.90 15.78 -23.78
N VAL A 90 -10.81 15.57 -24.74
CA VAL A 90 -10.85 16.34 -25.99
C VAL A 90 -11.23 17.80 -25.75
N ALA A 91 -12.20 18.08 -24.87
CA ALA A 91 -12.55 19.45 -24.51
C ALA A 91 -11.40 20.18 -23.81
N ALA A 92 -10.64 19.49 -22.95
CA ALA A 92 -9.46 20.03 -22.29
C ALA A 92 -8.40 20.44 -23.33
N PHE A 93 -8.17 19.60 -24.35
CA PHE A 93 -7.30 19.93 -25.47
C PHE A 93 -7.71 21.25 -26.15
N PHE A 94 -8.98 21.36 -26.58
CA PHE A 94 -9.48 22.60 -27.22
C PHE A 94 -9.48 23.82 -26.32
N SER A 95 -9.62 23.64 -25.01
CA SER A 95 -9.55 24.75 -24.05
C SER A 95 -8.13 25.23 -23.77
N SER A 96 -7.12 24.47 -24.17
CA SER A 96 -5.70 24.78 -23.95
C SER A 96 -4.94 25.12 -25.24
N ASP A 97 -5.49 24.79 -26.42
CA ASP A 97 -5.04 25.29 -27.72
C ASP A 97 -5.50 26.75 -27.86
N LEU A 98 -4.61 27.69 -27.52
CA LEU A 98 -4.97 29.11 -27.37
C LEU A 98 -4.98 29.84 -28.71
N ASP A 99 -4.15 29.41 -29.66
CA ASP A 99 -4.10 29.99 -31.00
C ASP A 99 -4.98 29.25 -32.03
N GLY A 100 -5.46 28.06 -31.70
CA GLY A 100 -6.42 27.30 -32.49
C GLY A 100 -5.81 26.59 -33.68
N ASP A 101 -4.49 26.35 -33.68
CA ASP A 101 -3.79 25.71 -34.78
C ASP A 101 -3.93 24.17 -34.79
N GLY A 102 -4.60 23.60 -33.78
CA GLY A 102 -4.83 22.17 -33.62
C GLY A 102 -3.63 21.42 -33.07
N ARG A 103 -2.68 22.13 -32.45
CA ARG A 103 -1.51 21.59 -31.76
C ARG A 103 -1.39 22.27 -30.40
N LEU A 104 -1.30 21.47 -29.34
CA LEU A 104 -1.10 21.99 -28.00
C LEU A 104 0.38 21.98 -27.65
N THR A 105 1.00 23.15 -27.60
CA THR A 105 2.41 23.29 -27.18
C THR A 105 2.54 23.30 -25.65
N LEU A 106 3.75 23.03 -25.15
CA LEU A 106 4.02 23.11 -23.70
C LEU A 106 3.82 24.54 -23.15
N ALA A 107 4.00 25.56 -23.97
CA ALA A 107 3.78 26.96 -23.57
C ALA A 107 2.28 27.24 -23.39
N GLU A 108 1.45 26.89 -24.37
CA GLU A 108 0.00 27.07 -24.28
C GLU A 108 -0.62 26.23 -23.17
N PHE A 109 -0.12 25.01 -22.96
CA PHE A 109 -0.57 24.17 -21.84
C PHE A 109 -0.25 24.77 -20.47
N LYS A 110 0.88 25.48 -20.34
CA LYS A 110 1.23 26.24 -19.12
C LYS A 110 0.33 27.46 -18.98
N ASP A 111 0.22 28.28 -20.03
CA ASP A 111 -0.55 29.52 -20.01
C ASP A 111 -2.04 29.29 -19.74
N ALA A 112 -2.64 28.28 -20.37
CA ALA A 112 -4.04 27.89 -20.15
C ALA A 112 -4.29 27.40 -18.71
N GLN A 113 -3.30 26.77 -18.07
CA GLN A 113 -3.44 26.26 -16.70
C GLN A 113 -3.08 27.30 -15.64
N GLU A 114 -2.18 28.22 -15.94
CA GLU A 114 -1.79 29.36 -15.08
C GLU A 114 -2.94 30.37 -14.92
N GLN A 115 -3.78 30.57 -15.95
CA GLN A 115 -4.98 31.41 -15.83
C GLN A 115 -6.10 30.81 -14.99
N SER A 116 -6.13 29.49 -14.79
CA SER A 116 -7.20 28.83 -14.04
C SER A 116 -6.98 28.87 -12.51
N TRP A 117 -5.79 29.26 -12.01
CA TRP A 117 -5.41 29.09 -10.60
C TRP A 117 -4.64 30.32 -10.05
N TYR A 118 -5.12 30.92 -8.95
CA TYR A 118 -4.39 31.99 -8.23
C TYR A 118 -3.18 31.44 -7.46
N GLU A 119 -2.08 32.20 -7.47
CA GLU A 119 -0.76 31.98 -6.84
C GLU A 119 -0.74 31.00 -5.66
N THR A 120 -0.13 29.83 -5.85
CA THR A 120 0.53 29.11 -4.74
C THR A 120 1.84 28.52 -5.25
N SER A 121 2.94 28.94 -4.63
CA SER A 121 4.32 28.56 -4.90
C SER A 121 4.60 27.09 -4.56
N ILE A 122 4.27 26.20 -5.50
CA ILE A 122 4.77 24.84 -5.58
C ILE A 122 5.45 24.71 -6.96
N ASP A 123 6.43 23.82 -7.11
CA ASP A 123 7.12 23.54 -8.38
C ASP A 123 6.19 22.85 -9.40
N ILE A 124 5.13 23.57 -9.80
CA ILE A 124 4.06 23.17 -10.72
C ILE A 124 4.63 22.82 -12.09
N SER A 125 5.78 23.40 -12.45
CA SER A 125 6.48 23.17 -13.71
C SER A 125 6.76 21.68 -13.95
N SER A 126 7.14 20.95 -12.90
CA SER A 126 7.47 19.52 -12.96
C SER A 126 6.23 18.64 -13.12
N ALA A 127 5.14 18.94 -12.40
CA ALA A 127 3.88 18.21 -12.47
C ALA A 127 3.14 18.45 -13.79
N LEU A 128 3.18 19.70 -14.30
CA LEU A 128 2.69 20.06 -15.61
C LEU A 128 3.46 19.35 -16.72
N GLY A 129 4.79 19.34 -16.63
CA GLY A 129 5.65 18.62 -17.57
C GLY A 129 5.34 17.11 -17.60
N GLN A 130 5.09 16.49 -16.44
CA GLN A 130 4.68 15.08 -16.37
C GLN A 130 3.29 14.83 -16.98
N ARG A 131 2.35 15.75 -16.83
CA ARG A 131 1.02 15.65 -17.45
C ARG A 131 1.11 15.82 -18.96
N PHE A 132 1.88 16.80 -19.42
CA PHE A 132 2.15 17.04 -20.83
C PHE A 132 2.84 15.83 -21.48
N ALA A 133 3.87 15.28 -20.84
CA ALA A 133 4.57 14.08 -21.33
C ALA A 133 3.70 12.81 -21.38
N LYS A 134 2.57 12.77 -20.66
CA LYS A 134 1.58 11.67 -20.79
C LYS A 134 0.66 11.84 -21.99
N LEU A 135 0.50 13.08 -22.47
CA LEU A 135 -0.33 13.44 -23.62
C LEU A 135 0.49 13.45 -24.92
N ASP A 136 1.75 13.87 -24.86
CA ASP A 136 2.73 13.85 -25.97
C ASP A 136 3.26 12.41 -26.12
N LEU A 137 2.61 11.62 -26.97
CA LEU A 137 2.86 10.18 -27.06
C LEU A 137 4.09 9.86 -27.91
N ASP A 138 4.39 10.69 -28.90
CA ASP A 138 5.56 10.55 -29.77
C ASP A 138 6.78 11.34 -29.28
N GLY A 139 6.62 12.21 -28.28
CA GLY A 139 7.69 12.97 -27.65
C GLY A 139 8.21 14.11 -28.50
N ASN A 140 7.41 14.61 -29.44
CA ASN A 140 7.81 15.66 -30.38
C ASN A 140 7.69 17.09 -29.78
N GLY A 141 7.18 17.22 -28.55
CA GLY A 141 7.03 18.49 -27.84
C GLY A 141 5.73 19.24 -28.14
N THR A 142 4.82 18.64 -28.90
CA THR A 142 3.48 19.15 -29.22
C THR A 142 2.45 18.02 -29.12
N VAL A 143 1.35 18.26 -28.42
CA VAL A 143 0.26 17.28 -28.35
C VAL A 143 -0.68 17.55 -29.52
N THR A 144 -0.87 16.57 -30.39
CA THR A 144 -1.86 16.65 -31.48
C THR A 144 -3.25 16.19 -31.02
N PHE A 145 -4.29 16.51 -31.80
CA PHE A 145 -5.64 16.02 -31.54
C PHE A 145 -5.71 14.49 -31.45
N GLU A 146 -5.01 13.76 -32.32
CA GLU A 146 -5.00 12.30 -32.30
C GLU A 146 -4.32 11.74 -31.04
N GLU A 147 -3.27 12.40 -30.55
CA GLU A 147 -2.61 12.02 -29.30
C GLU A 147 -3.46 12.36 -28.08
N ALA A 148 -4.11 13.52 -28.06
CA ALA A 148 -5.06 13.89 -27.02
C ALA A 148 -6.26 12.92 -26.97
N LYS A 149 -6.80 12.54 -28.14
CA LYS A 149 -7.85 11.53 -28.26
C LYS A 149 -7.38 10.15 -27.81
N ALA A 150 -6.21 9.69 -28.25
CA ALA A 150 -5.64 8.41 -27.84
C ALA A 150 -5.34 8.37 -26.33
N ALA A 151 -4.89 9.48 -25.76
CA ALA A 151 -4.67 9.61 -24.32
C ALA A 151 -6.00 9.62 -23.54
N ALA A 152 -7.07 10.22 -24.09
CA ALA A 152 -8.40 10.23 -23.49
C ALA A 152 -9.15 8.89 -23.65
N GLU A 153 -8.77 8.07 -24.64
CA GLU A 153 -9.28 6.71 -24.85
C GLU A 153 -8.63 5.67 -23.92
N LYS A 154 -7.43 5.94 -23.40
CA LYS A 154 -6.84 5.10 -22.35
C LYS A 154 -7.73 5.19 -21.11
N PRO A 155 -8.12 4.05 -20.50
CA PRO A 155 -8.82 4.05 -19.23
C PRO A 155 -7.87 4.60 -18.16
N GLY A 156 -7.91 5.92 -17.97
CA GLY A 156 -7.33 6.55 -16.79
C GLY A 156 -8.07 6.04 -15.56
N GLN A 157 -7.34 5.76 -14.49
CA GLN A 157 -7.92 5.55 -13.16
C GLN A 157 -8.98 6.63 -12.94
N ALA A 158 -10.22 6.22 -12.67
CA ALA A 158 -11.32 7.14 -12.47
C ALA A 158 -10.91 8.19 -11.42
N GLU A 159 -10.62 9.41 -11.88
CA GLU A 159 -10.21 10.47 -10.97
C GLU A 159 -11.36 10.77 -10.00
N SER A 160 -11.10 10.48 -8.73
CA SER A 160 -11.67 11.07 -7.52
C SER A 160 -13.13 11.57 -7.59
N GLY A 161 -14.03 10.81 -6.97
CA GLY A 161 -15.24 11.36 -6.33
C GLY A 161 -16.59 11.05 -6.98
N ARG A 162 -16.63 10.48 -8.20
CA ARG A 162 -17.89 10.11 -8.87
C ARG A 162 -17.80 8.81 -9.66
N ASP A 163 -17.18 7.77 -9.10
CA ASP A 163 -17.31 6.42 -9.68
C ASP A 163 -18.72 5.88 -9.42
N VAL A 164 -19.68 6.34 -10.25
CA VAL A 164 -21.07 5.89 -10.20
C VAL A 164 -21.15 4.40 -10.54
N ALA A 165 -20.36 3.93 -11.51
CA ALA A 165 -20.35 2.54 -11.92
C ALA A 165 -19.87 1.61 -10.80
N GLY A 166 -18.79 1.96 -10.10
CA GLY A 166 -18.33 1.23 -8.91
C GLY A 166 -19.36 1.23 -7.80
N ARG A 167 -20.03 2.37 -7.55
CA ARG A 167 -21.11 2.43 -6.55
C ARG A 167 -22.30 1.53 -6.93
N LEU A 168 -22.68 1.47 -8.20
CA LEU A 168 -23.72 0.56 -8.68
C LEU A 168 -23.30 -0.91 -8.54
N GLN A 169 -22.05 -1.24 -8.85
CA GLN A 169 -21.52 -2.59 -8.69
C GLN A 169 -21.54 -3.01 -7.21
N GLN A 170 -21.21 -2.10 -6.29
CA GLN A 170 -21.27 -2.34 -4.85
C GLN A 170 -22.70 -2.55 -4.36
N LEU A 171 -23.67 -1.78 -4.88
CA LEU A 171 -25.09 -1.97 -4.55
C LEU A 171 -25.60 -3.31 -5.08
N LEU A 172 -25.31 -3.64 -6.33
CA LEU A 172 -25.71 -4.91 -6.95
C LEU A 172 -25.10 -6.11 -6.21
N ALA A 173 -23.92 -5.99 -5.63
CA ALA A 173 -23.29 -7.06 -4.84
C ALA A 173 -23.99 -7.33 -3.49
N VAL A 174 -24.87 -6.44 -3.01
CA VAL A 174 -25.64 -6.68 -1.77
C VAL A 174 -26.76 -7.68 -2.00
N ASP A 175 -27.29 -7.75 -3.23
CA ASP A 175 -28.33 -8.66 -3.74
C ASP A 175 -28.71 -9.77 -2.73
N PRO A 176 -29.74 -9.53 -1.90
CA PRO A 176 -30.03 -10.37 -0.74
C PRO A 176 -30.65 -11.72 -1.09
N ASN A 177 -31.30 -11.82 -2.25
CA ASN A 177 -31.93 -13.06 -2.72
C ASN A 177 -31.05 -13.82 -3.74
N HIS A 178 -29.90 -13.22 -4.12
CA HIS A 178 -28.93 -13.76 -5.07
C HIS A 178 -29.54 -14.06 -6.45
N ASP A 179 -30.57 -13.32 -6.87
CA ASP A 179 -31.20 -13.46 -8.18
C ASP A 179 -30.47 -12.70 -9.30
N GLY A 180 -29.38 -12.02 -8.96
CA GLY A 180 -28.54 -11.24 -9.87
C GLY A 180 -29.08 -9.84 -10.14
N THR A 181 -30.12 -9.42 -9.42
CA THR A 181 -30.74 -8.11 -9.55
C THR A 181 -30.93 -7.45 -8.19
N LEU A 182 -31.10 -6.13 -8.18
CA LEU A 182 -31.47 -5.40 -6.97
C LEU A 182 -32.68 -4.53 -7.28
N THR A 183 -33.79 -4.80 -6.62
CA THR A 183 -35.02 -4.00 -6.76
C THR A 183 -35.01 -2.79 -5.82
N ALA A 184 -35.85 -1.80 -6.14
CA ALA A 184 -36.06 -0.64 -5.27
C ALA A 184 -36.56 -1.03 -3.87
N THR A 185 -37.41 -2.07 -3.78
CA THR A 185 -37.98 -2.54 -2.51
C THR A 185 -36.92 -3.22 -1.65
N GLU A 186 -36.06 -4.05 -2.25
CA GLU A 186 -34.95 -4.69 -1.52
C GLU A 186 -33.96 -3.67 -1.02
N LEU A 187 -33.57 -2.71 -1.87
CA LEU A 187 -32.68 -1.62 -1.45
C LEU A 187 -33.32 -0.79 -0.33
N GLU A 188 -34.64 -0.59 -0.35
CA GLU A 188 -35.34 0.13 0.70
C GLU A 188 -35.27 -0.61 2.03
N GLN A 189 -35.57 -1.91 2.02
CA GLN A 189 -35.52 -2.77 3.21
C GLN A 189 -34.11 -2.83 3.79
N LEU A 190 -33.10 -3.03 2.94
CA LEU A 190 -31.69 -3.06 3.32
C LEU A 190 -31.22 -1.72 3.91
N GLY A 191 -31.60 -0.61 3.30
CA GLY A 191 -31.29 0.73 3.81
C GLY A 191 -31.91 0.95 5.20
N ARG A 192 -33.20 0.67 5.37
CA ARG A 192 -33.88 0.80 6.67
C ARG A 192 -33.25 -0.07 7.74
N ALA A 193 -32.92 -1.32 7.40
CA ALA A 193 -32.23 -2.23 8.31
C ALA A 193 -30.83 -1.74 8.68
N ALA A 194 -30.09 -1.17 7.71
CA ALA A 194 -28.78 -0.59 7.97
C ALA A 194 -28.85 0.61 8.90
N PHE A 195 -29.84 1.50 8.74
CA PHE A 195 -30.05 2.62 9.65
C PHE A 195 -30.38 2.14 11.06
N ALA A 196 -31.34 1.21 11.19
CA ALA A 196 -31.76 0.64 12.47
C ALA A 196 -30.65 -0.16 13.18
N TYR A 197 -29.66 -0.67 12.44
CA TYR A 197 -28.50 -1.35 13.00
C TYR A 197 -27.60 -0.40 13.81
N TYR A 198 -27.45 0.85 13.36
CA TYR A 198 -26.62 1.86 14.03
C TYR A 198 -27.39 2.76 14.99
N ASP A 199 -28.71 2.87 14.83
CA ASP A 199 -29.61 3.56 15.77
C ASP A 199 -29.86 2.67 16.99
N HIS A 200 -28.94 2.72 17.95
CA HIS A 200 -28.89 1.82 19.10
C HIS A 200 -29.94 2.18 20.16
N ASP A 201 -30.22 3.46 20.36
CA ASP A 201 -31.26 3.91 21.29
C ASP A 201 -32.66 3.96 20.67
N ARG A 202 -32.75 3.79 19.34
CA ARG A 202 -33.99 3.68 18.56
C ARG A 202 -34.84 4.94 18.65
N ASP A 203 -34.19 6.09 18.74
CA ASP A 203 -34.87 7.39 18.75
C ASP A 203 -35.19 7.90 17.33
N GLY A 204 -34.74 7.16 16.30
CA GLY A 204 -34.96 7.47 14.89
C GLY A 204 -33.94 8.45 14.31
N VAL A 205 -32.88 8.81 15.05
CA VAL A 205 -31.84 9.76 14.65
C VAL A 205 -30.46 9.23 15.03
N LEU A 206 -29.53 9.20 14.06
CA LEU A 206 -28.15 8.84 14.40
C LEU A 206 -27.43 9.97 15.11
N SER A 207 -27.16 9.75 16.38
CA SER A 207 -26.35 10.60 17.24
C SER A 207 -24.92 10.75 16.71
N LYS A 208 -24.16 11.70 17.27
CA LYS A 208 -22.73 11.85 16.93
C LYS A 208 -21.93 10.59 17.28
N ALA A 209 -22.29 9.91 18.37
CA ALA A 209 -21.60 8.70 18.81
C ALA A 209 -21.80 7.55 17.82
N GLU A 210 -23.03 7.30 17.40
CA GLU A 210 -23.36 6.24 16.44
C GLU A 210 -22.76 6.51 15.07
N ARG A 211 -22.84 7.76 14.58
CA ARG A 211 -22.16 8.15 13.33
C ARG A 211 -20.64 8.01 13.40
N THR A 212 -20.04 8.09 14.59
CA THR A 212 -18.60 7.84 14.74
C THR A 212 -18.28 6.36 14.51
N VAL A 213 -19.15 5.44 14.92
CA VAL A 213 -19.02 4.01 14.62
C VAL A 213 -19.10 3.77 13.10
N VAL A 214 -20.13 4.32 12.44
CA VAL A 214 -20.29 4.23 10.98
C VAL A 214 -19.07 4.79 10.25
N SER A 215 -18.57 5.96 10.68
CA SER A 215 -17.40 6.61 10.10
C SER A 215 -16.13 5.77 10.29
N ALA A 216 -15.94 5.16 11.46
CA ALA A 216 -14.79 4.29 11.74
C ALA A 216 -14.81 3.04 10.84
N GLU A 217 -15.96 2.38 10.71
CA GLU A 217 -16.10 1.22 9.83
C GLU A 217 -15.92 1.60 8.35
N ASN A 218 -16.53 2.72 7.90
CA ASN A 218 -16.33 3.23 6.53
C ASN A 218 -14.84 3.53 6.26
N SER A 219 -14.14 4.12 7.22
CA SER A 219 -12.71 4.40 7.09
C SER A 219 -11.89 3.12 6.95
N GLN A 220 -12.26 2.07 7.70
CA GLN A 220 -11.61 0.77 7.61
C GLN A 220 -11.85 0.11 6.25
N ASP A 221 -13.07 0.11 5.73
CA ASP A 221 -13.34 -0.48 4.41
C ASP A 221 -12.69 0.28 3.26
N ASN A 222 -12.72 1.62 3.33
CA ASN A 222 -12.03 2.46 2.34
C ASN A 222 -10.53 2.18 2.33
N GLU A 223 -9.93 1.97 3.51
CA GLU A 223 -8.54 1.53 3.61
C GLU A 223 -8.31 0.15 2.96
N VAL A 224 -9.22 -0.82 3.16
CA VAL A 224 -9.12 -2.13 2.48
C VAL A 224 -9.21 -1.98 0.96
N LEU A 225 -10.15 -1.19 0.45
CA LEU A 225 -10.34 -0.95 -0.97
C LEU A 225 -9.12 -0.27 -1.59
N GLN A 226 -8.67 0.84 -0.99
CA GLN A 226 -7.45 1.52 -1.42
C GLN A 226 -6.25 0.57 -1.42
N ARG A 227 -6.14 -0.27 -0.38
CA ARG A 227 -5.04 -1.24 -0.30
C ARG A 227 -5.10 -2.30 -1.39
N LYS A 228 -6.29 -2.77 -1.74
CA LYS A 228 -6.50 -3.70 -2.86
C LYS A 228 -6.04 -3.09 -4.18
N GLU A 229 -6.37 -1.83 -4.42
CA GLU A 229 -5.95 -1.10 -5.62
C GLU A 229 -4.42 -0.94 -5.69
N GLU A 230 -3.78 -0.53 -4.58
CA GLU A 230 -2.31 -0.43 -4.48
C GLU A 230 -1.64 -1.79 -4.78
N VAL A 231 -2.04 -2.86 -4.08
CA VAL A 231 -1.46 -4.20 -4.24
C VAL A 231 -1.72 -4.75 -5.66
N ALA A 232 -2.89 -4.51 -6.23
CA ALA A 232 -3.21 -4.92 -7.61
C ALA A 232 -2.29 -4.24 -8.63
N GLY A 233 -1.93 -2.97 -8.39
CA GLY A 233 -0.97 -2.23 -9.21
C GLY A 233 0.42 -2.86 -9.27
N CYS A 234 0.84 -3.55 -8.20
CA CYS A 234 2.15 -4.22 -8.12
C CYS A 234 2.25 -5.52 -8.93
N LYS A 235 1.14 -6.07 -9.45
CA LYS A 235 1.10 -7.27 -10.29
C LYS A 235 1.86 -8.47 -9.71
N PHE A 236 1.59 -8.80 -8.44
CA PHE A 236 2.17 -9.96 -7.79
C PHE A 236 1.86 -11.28 -8.55
N PRO A 237 2.82 -12.20 -8.67
CA PRO A 237 2.54 -13.56 -9.14
C PRO A 237 1.49 -14.23 -8.26
N ARG A 238 0.53 -14.93 -8.87
CA ARG A 238 -0.45 -15.72 -8.12
C ARG A 238 0.19 -16.93 -7.47
N ALA A 239 -0.34 -17.34 -6.32
CA ALA A 239 0.02 -18.59 -5.68
C ALA A 239 -0.50 -19.78 -6.50
N VAL A 240 0.19 -20.92 -6.42
CA VAL A 240 -0.25 -22.18 -7.04
C VAL A 240 -0.23 -23.31 -6.04
N GLY A 241 -1.00 -24.36 -6.29
CA GLY A 241 -1.03 -25.52 -5.39
C GLY A 241 -1.41 -25.12 -3.96
N GLN A 242 -0.83 -25.79 -2.96
CA GLN A 242 -1.17 -25.61 -1.53
C GLN A 242 -0.18 -24.69 -0.79
N GLU A 243 0.31 -23.64 -1.44
CA GLU A 243 1.25 -22.70 -0.84
C GLU A 243 0.63 -21.90 0.32
N GLU A 244 1.36 -21.83 1.44
CA GLU A 244 1.07 -20.88 2.51
C GLU A 244 1.78 -19.55 2.25
N VAL A 245 0.98 -18.47 2.26
CA VAL A 245 1.48 -17.12 1.95
C VAL A 245 1.91 -16.41 3.24
N PHE A 246 3.15 -15.92 3.25
CA PHE A 246 3.71 -15.11 4.32
C PHE A 246 4.19 -13.77 3.80
N PHE A 247 4.00 -12.73 4.60
CA PHE A 247 4.35 -11.37 4.21
C PHE A 247 5.33 -10.77 5.22
N ALA A 248 6.52 -10.39 4.78
CA ALA A 248 7.52 -9.69 5.58
C ALA A 248 7.56 -8.23 5.16
N ASN A 249 7.23 -7.31 6.07
CA ASN A 249 7.35 -5.88 5.86
C ASN A 249 8.32 -5.28 6.86
N THR A 250 9.30 -4.53 6.36
CA THR A 250 10.30 -3.91 7.21
C THR A 250 10.66 -2.50 6.77
N VAL A 251 10.76 -1.61 7.75
CA VAL A 251 11.30 -0.25 7.55
C VAL A 251 12.83 -0.27 7.56
N GLY A 252 13.44 -1.25 8.21
CA GLY A 252 14.88 -1.49 8.32
C GLY A 252 15.10 -2.77 9.12
N VAL A 253 16.18 -3.52 8.90
CA VAL A 253 16.32 -4.93 9.35
C VAL A 253 17.34 -5.12 10.47
N GLY A 254 18.07 -4.05 10.82
CA GLY A 254 18.93 -4.03 12.00
C GLY A 254 20.24 -4.81 11.85
N ALA A 255 20.64 -5.21 10.64
CA ALA A 255 21.99 -5.70 10.35
C ALA A 255 22.51 -5.11 9.04
N LEU A 256 23.83 -4.94 8.96
CA LEU A 256 24.53 -4.39 7.80
C LEU A 256 25.01 -5.51 6.89
N SER A 257 24.93 -5.28 5.58
CA SER A 257 25.53 -6.16 4.58
C SER A 257 26.97 -5.74 4.29
N SER A 258 27.86 -6.73 4.12
CA SER A 258 29.23 -6.56 3.59
C SER A 258 29.30 -6.29 2.09
N VAL A 259 28.20 -6.53 1.36
CA VAL A 259 28.05 -6.23 -0.07
C VAL A 259 26.92 -5.23 -0.29
N SER A 260 27.04 -4.43 -1.34
CA SER A 260 26.08 -3.38 -1.69
C SER A 260 25.27 -3.75 -2.91
N LEU A 261 23.98 -3.38 -2.88
CA LEU A 261 23.09 -3.36 -4.04
C LEU A 261 23.04 -1.98 -4.73
N VAL A 262 23.63 -0.95 -4.10
CA VAL A 262 23.43 0.47 -4.46
C VAL A 262 24.76 1.23 -4.50
N GLY A 263 25.85 0.53 -4.78
CA GLY A 263 27.19 1.11 -4.84
C GLY A 263 27.79 1.44 -3.46
N GLN A 264 28.85 2.24 -3.47
CA GLN A 264 29.76 2.34 -2.32
C GLN A 264 29.38 3.45 -1.31
N ASP A 265 28.41 4.31 -1.63
CA ASP A 265 28.07 5.51 -0.85
C ASP A 265 26.84 5.34 0.03
N GLU A 266 26.01 4.34 -0.26
CA GLU A 266 24.77 4.08 0.43
C GLU A 266 24.80 2.75 1.16
N VAL A 267 24.00 2.64 2.23
CA VAL A 267 23.96 1.44 3.08
C VAL A 267 22.98 0.43 2.52
N THR A 268 23.46 -0.80 2.36
CA THR A 268 22.63 -1.99 2.15
C THR A 268 22.51 -2.75 3.46
N GLU A 269 21.29 -3.04 3.88
CA GLU A 269 21.00 -3.82 5.07
C GLU A 269 20.73 -5.30 4.73
N THR A 270 20.63 -6.14 5.76
CA THR A 270 20.29 -7.56 5.59
C THR A 270 19.51 -8.11 6.76
N ALA A 271 18.61 -9.06 6.46
CA ALA A 271 17.84 -9.81 7.44
C ALA A 271 17.87 -11.30 7.11
N GLU A 272 17.65 -12.14 8.11
CA GLU A 272 17.52 -13.58 7.94
C GLU A 272 16.09 -14.05 8.09
N ILE A 273 15.62 -14.85 7.15
CA ILE A 273 14.39 -15.61 7.21
C ILE A 273 14.77 -17.09 7.37
N VAL A 274 14.57 -17.62 8.57
CA VAL A 274 14.82 -19.02 8.90
C VAL A 274 13.57 -19.83 8.61
N VAL A 275 13.60 -20.65 7.57
CA VAL A 275 12.51 -21.55 7.21
C VAL A 275 12.61 -22.79 8.09
N GLU A 276 11.64 -22.98 8.98
CA GLU A 276 11.57 -24.15 9.84
C GLU A 276 11.21 -25.41 9.01
N PRO A 277 11.61 -26.61 9.45
CA PRO A 277 11.24 -27.85 8.77
C PRO A 277 9.73 -28.03 8.65
N GLY A 278 9.27 -28.59 7.52
CA GLY A 278 7.85 -28.87 7.30
C GLY A 278 7.55 -29.30 5.85
N GLU A 279 6.34 -29.79 5.62
CA GLU A 279 5.93 -30.34 4.32
C GLU A 279 5.18 -29.33 3.44
N THR A 280 4.63 -28.26 4.04
CA THR A 280 3.82 -27.28 3.30
C THR A 280 4.71 -26.31 2.51
N PRO A 281 4.48 -26.14 1.19
CA PRO A 281 5.17 -25.14 0.37
C PRO A 281 4.88 -23.71 0.84
N LEU A 282 5.85 -22.82 0.68
CA LEU A 282 5.81 -21.44 1.14
C LEU A 282 5.93 -20.46 -0.03
N TYR A 283 5.04 -19.46 -0.03
CA TYR A 283 5.17 -18.26 -0.83
C TYR A 283 5.44 -17.08 0.10
N ILE A 284 6.66 -16.55 0.03
CA ILE A 284 7.09 -15.41 0.85
C ILE A 284 7.11 -14.15 -0.01
N VAL A 285 6.46 -13.09 0.47
CA VAL A 285 6.58 -11.74 -0.08
C VAL A 285 7.36 -10.89 0.92
N ALA A 286 8.48 -10.32 0.50
CA ALA A 286 9.39 -9.55 1.35
C ALA A 286 9.56 -8.12 0.82
N LEU A 287 9.00 -7.17 1.55
CA LEU A 287 9.06 -5.74 1.29
C LEU A 287 10.00 -5.06 2.29
N ALA A 288 10.96 -4.30 1.78
CA ALA A 288 11.82 -3.44 2.58
C ALA A 288 11.77 -1.98 2.12
N ARG A 289 11.85 -1.03 3.06
CA ARG A 289 11.97 0.40 2.70
C ARG A 289 13.38 0.78 2.22
N LEU A 290 14.40 0.11 2.76
CA LEU A 290 15.81 0.36 2.46
C LEU A 290 16.38 -0.73 1.53
N PRO A 291 17.52 -0.48 0.85
CA PRO A 291 18.21 -1.52 0.09
C PRO A 291 18.52 -2.71 1.01
N THR A 292 17.98 -3.88 0.69
CA THR A 292 18.00 -5.03 1.60
C THR A 292 18.32 -6.32 0.87
N ILE A 293 19.23 -7.09 1.44
CA ILE A 293 19.48 -8.49 1.04
C ILE A 293 18.83 -9.42 2.06
N TRP A 294 17.83 -10.18 1.62
CA TRP A 294 17.17 -11.21 2.41
C TRP A 294 17.96 -12.52 2.35
N ARG A 295 18.43 -13.00 3.50
CA ARG A 295 19.12 -14.29 3.64
C ARG A 295 18.09 -15.33 4.03
N VAL A 296 17.84 -16.31 3.17
CA VAL A 296 16.90 -17.39 3.45
C VAL A 296 17.68 -18.64 3.82
N THR A 297 17.43 -19.17 5.02
CA THR A 297 18.16 -20.31 5.59
C THR A 297 17.19 -21.35 6.14
N GLY A 298 17.70 -22.50 6.60
CA GLY A 298 16.88 -23.60 7.10
C GLY A 298 16.38 -24.51 5.98
N ASP A 299 15.11 -24.90 6.02
CA ASP A 299 14.50 -25.84 5.05
C ASP A 299 14.04 -25.12 3.78
N VAL A 300 14.99 -24.49 3.09
CA VAL A 300 14.75 -23.59 1.95
C VAL A 300 13.99 -24.23 0.78
N LYS A 301 14.03 -25.56 0.67
CA LYS A 301 13.29 -26.34 -0.35
C LYS A 301 11.77 -26.15 -0.26
N ARG A 302 11.26 -25.71 0.89
CA ARG A 302 9.85 -25.38 1.08
C ARG A 302 9.46 -24.10 0.35
N VAL A 303 10.39 -23.19 0.09
CA VAL A 303 10.10 -21.91 -0.57
C VAL A 303 10.00 -22.15 -2.06
N THR A 304 8.77 -22.18 -2.57
CA THR A 304 8.49 -22.35 -4.01
C THR A 304 8.39 -21.01 -4.72
N ARG A 305 8.09 -19.93 -4.00
CA ARG A 305 8.13 -18.56 -4.51
C ARG A 305 8.62 -17.58 -3.45
N PHE A 306 9.50 -16.69 -3.88
CA PHE A 306 9.95 -15.57 -3.09
C PHE A 306 9.86 -14.29 -3.92
N VAL A 307 8.99 -13.37 -3.53
CA VAL A 307 8.91 -12.04 -4.15
C VAL A 307 9.64 -11.06 -3.24
N ALA A 308 10.69 -10.42 -3.76
CA ALA A 308 11.39 -9.36 -3.03
C ALA A 308 11.20 -8.02 -3.72
N MET A 309 10.99 -6.98 -2.93
CA MET A 309 10.96 -5.61 -3.44
C MET A 309 11.50 -4.62 -2.41
N SER A 310 12.04 -3.51 -2.92
CA SER A 310 12.43 -2.36 -2.13
C SER A 310 11.69 -1.14 -2.67
N SER A 311 11.08 -0.33 -1.80
CA SER A 311 10.22 0.77 -2.26
C SER A 311 10.92 1.80 -3.15
N THR A 312 12.25 1.98 -3.00
CA THR A 312 12.92 3.12 -3.65
C THR A 312 14.29 2.81 -4.28
N LYS A 313 14.79 1.57 -4.19
CA LYS A 313 16.18 1.25 -4.58
C LYS A 313 16.34 -0.16 -5.12
N ALA A 314 16.77 -1.11 -4.29
CA ALA A 314 17.16 -2.43 -4.74
C ALA A 314 16.87 -3.50 -3.70
N ALA A 315 16.50 -4.69 -4.17
CA ALA A 315 16.30 -5.86 -3.33
C ALA A 315 17.19 -7.00 -3.82
N GLY A 316 17.69 -7.78 -2.86
CA GLY A 316 18.48 -8.98 -3.11
C GLY A 316 18.03 -10.13 -2.25
N VAL A 317 18.30 -11.35 -2.71
CA VAL A 317 18.00 -12.59 -1.99
C VAL A 317 19.20 -13.54 -2.10
N VAL A 318 19.56 -14.19 -1.02
CA VAL A 318 20.59 -15.24 -0.99
C VAL A 318 20.06 -16.48 -0.28
N GLY A 319 20.48 -17.67 -0.74
CA GLY A 319 20.02 -18.96 -0.21
C GLY A 319 18.84 -19.57 -0.96
N LEU A 320 18.34 -18.91 -2.02
CA LEU A 320 17.30 -19.41 -2.92
C LEU A 320 17.78 -19.41 -4.37
N PRO A 321 17.30 -20.35 -5.20
CA PRO A 321 17.64 -20.39 -6.61
C PRO A 321 16.92 -19.27 -7.39
N LYS A 322 17.50 -18.83 -8.51
CA LYS A 322 17.04 -17.66 -9.27
C LYS A 322 15.62 -17.80 -9.83
N ASP A 323 15.20 -19.02 -10.16
CA ASP A 323 13.87 -19.35 -10.68
C ASP A 323 12.76 -19.28 -9.63
N VAL A 324 13.09 -19.39 -8.34
CA VAL A 324 12.16 -19.21 -7.22
C VAL A 324 11.98 -17.73 -6.86
N VAL A 325 12.98 -16.89 -7.16
CA VAL A 325 13.02 -15.49 -6.76
C VAL A 325 12.47 -14.58 -7.86
N THR A 326 11.47 -13.79 -7.52
CA THR A 326 10.94 -12.70 -8.36
C THR A 326 11.30 -11.37 -7.70
N LEU A 327 12.04 -10.53 -8.42
CA LEU A 327 12.40 -9.19 -7.95
C LEU A 327 11.56 -8.19 -8.72
N LEU A 328 10.75 -7.40 -8.00
CA LEU A 328 9.97 -6.34 -8.63
C LEU A 328 10.81 -5.06 -8.68
N PRO A 329 11.12 -4.52 -9.87
CA PRO A 329 11.94 -3.32 -10.03
C PRO A 329 11.16 -2.05 -9.68
N ASP A 330 11.79 -1.10 -8.99
CA ASP A 330 11.36 0.30 -8.79
C ASP A 330 9.84 0.54 -8.75
N THR A 331 9.17 -0.04 -7.77
CA THR A 331 7.74 0.19 -7.59
C THR A 331 7.42 0.82 -6.24
N ASP A 332 7.14 2.13 -6.28
CA ASP A 332 6.29 2.84 -5.30
C ASP A 332 4.80 2.42 -5.42
N CYS A 333 4.52 1.22 -5.95
CA CYS A 333 3.15 0.74 -6.21
C CYS A 333 2.35 0.50 -4.93
N ILE A 334 3.03 0.32 -3.80
CA ILE A 334 2.42 0.04 -2.51
C ILE A 334 3.04 0.90 -1.42
N SER A 335 2.20 1.41 -0.52
CA SER A 335 2.70 2.22 0.59
C SER A 335 3.57 1.39 1.53
N THR A 336 4.53 2.04 2.21
CA THR A 336 5.41 1.34 3.18
C THR A 336 4.82 1.23 4.59
N ARG A 337 3.60 1.74 4.81
CA ARG A 337 2.85 1.64 6.07
C ARG A 337 1.74 0.60 5.91
N LEU A 338 2.15 -0.66 5.87
CA LEU A 338 1.25 -1.79 5.62
C LEU A 338 0.77 -2.47 6.90
N THR A 339 1.59 -2.42 7.94
CA THR A 339 1.41 -3.23 9.13
C THR A 339 1.57 -2.42 10.42
N ASP A 340 1.73 -1.10 10.30
CA ASP A 340 2.00 -0.17 11.41
C ASP A 340 0.87 -0.12 12.46
N ARG A 341 -0.34 -0.54 12.08
CA ARG A 341 -1.50 -0.73 12.96
C ARG A 341 -2.32 -1.97 12.54
N PRO A 342 -3.15 -2.54 13.44
CA PRO A 342 -3.92 -3.76 13.15
C PRO A 342 -4.82 -3.65 11.91
N SER A 343 -5.55 -2.54 11.78
CA SER A 343 -6.44 -2.31 10.64
C SER A 343 -5.68 -2.21 9.32
N ALA A 344 -4.48 -1.64 9.31
CA ALA A 344 -3.61 -1.62 8.14
C ALA A 344 -3.12 -3.04 7.79
N ALA A 345 -2.72 -3.84 8.80
CA ALA A 345 -2.30 -5.22 8.58
C ALA A 345 -3.43 -6.10 8.05
N GLN A 346 -4.65 -5.91 8.55
CA GLN A 346 -5.87 -6.59 8.05
C GLN A 346 -6.19 -6.18 6.61
N ALA A 347 -6.15 -4.88 6.31
CA ALA A 347 -6.33 -4.38 4.94
C ALA A 347 -5.28 -4.96 3.99
N THR A 348 -4.03 -5.02 4.43
CA THR A 348 -2.92 -5.63 3.69
C THR A 348 -3.17 -7.12 3.46
N ALA A 349 -3.57 -7.88 4.49
CA ALA A 349 -3.85 -9.31 4.35
C ALA A 349 -4.98 -9.57 3.34
N ALA A 350 -6.06 -8.78 3.41
CA ALA A 350 -7.18 -8.86 2.48
C ALA A 350 -6.78 -8.51 1.05
N ALA A 351 -5.93 -7.48 0.88
CA ALA A 351 -5.46 -7.05 -0.43
C ALA A 351 -4.52 -8.07 -1.09
N PHE A 352 -3.57 -8.61 -0.32
CA PHE A 352 -2.70 -9.67 -0.81
C PHE A 352 -3.45 -10.96 -1.10
N GLN A 353 -4.47 -11.30 -0.31
CA GLN A 353 -5.32 -12.45 -0.62
C GLN A 353 -6.00 -12.30 -1.99
N ASP A 354 -6.49 -11.11 -2.32
CA ASP A 354 -7.14 -10.82 -3.60
C ASP A 354 -6.15 -10.89 -4.77
N ALA A 355 -4.96 -10.29 -4.61
CA ALA A 355 -3.94 -10.25 -5.66
C ALA A 355 -3.28 -11.62 -5.91
N ILE A 356 -2.93 -12.34 -4.83
CA ILE A 356 -2.20 -13.61 -4.89
C ILE A 356 -3.16 -14.81 -5.06
N GLY A 357 -4.41 -14.68 -4.61
CA GLY A 357 -5.43 -15.75 -4.67
C GLY A 357 -5.40 -16.72 -3.49
N ARG A 358 -4.64 -16.42 -2.42
CA ARG A 358 -4.52 -17.25 -1.20
C ARG A 358 -4.49 -16.38 0.05
N PRO A 359 -5.13 -16.79 1.16
CA PRO A 359 -5.10 -16.03 2.41
C PRO A 359 -3.67 -15.92 2.96
N VAL A 360 -3.34 -14.74 3.49
CA VAL A 360 -2.05 -14.52 4.17
C VAL A 360 -2.08 -15.21 5.53
N ARG A 361 -1.23 -16.22 5.72
CA ARG A 361 -1.19 -17.05 6.92
C ARG A 361 -0.54 -16.34 8.11
N GLY A 362 0.39 -15.43 7.83
CA GLY A 362 1.09 -14.65 8.84
C GLY A 362 1.89 -13.51 8.22
N MET A 363 2.08 -12.46 9.01
CA MET A 363 2.90 -11.31 8.65
C MET A 363 4.03 -11.12 9.64
N PHE A 364 5.11 -10.50 9.18
CA PHE A 364 6.17 -9.96 10.02
C PHE A 364 6.23 -8.46 9.88
N ASP A 365 6.38 -7.80 11.03
CA ASP A 365 6.59 -6.37 11.07
C ASP A 365 7.72 -6.01 12.03
N GLY A 366 8.50 -5.03 11.61
CA GLY A 366 9.52 -4.36 12.40
C GLY A 366 10.93 -4.87 12.15
N PRO A 367 11.93 -4.12 12.63
CA PRO A 367 13.33 -4.50 12.49
C PRO A 367 13.60 -5.79 13.25
N ARG A 368 13.86 -6.86 12.50
CA ARG A 368 14.39 -8.12 13.03
C ARG A 368 15.59 -8.52 12.19
N VAL A 369 16.68 -8.81 12.90
CA VAL A 369 17.90 -9.38 12.32
C VAL A 369 17.61 -10.79 11.78
N SER A 370 16.74 -11.52 12.47
CA SER A 370 16.35 -12.89 12.13
C SER A 370 14.87 -13.13 12.49
N MET A 371 14.17 -13.89 11.66
CA MET A 371 12.75 -14.22 11.81
C MET A 371 12.48 -15.65 11.35
N LYS A 372 11.69 -16.41 12.12
CA LYS A 372 11.38 -17.82 11.84
C LYS A 372 10.02 -17.99 11.18
N LEU A 373 9.97 -18.81 10.14
CA LEU A 373 8.74 -19.18 9.45
C LEU A 373 8.39 -20.66 9.69
N PRO A 374 7.16 -20.98 10.12
CA PRO A 374 6.02 -20.09 10.32
C PRO A 374 5.90 -19.46 11.73
N SER A 375 6.69 -19.90 12.70
CA SER A 375 6.42 -19.66 14.13
C SER A 375 6.39 -18.19 14.58
N ASP A 376 7.17 -17.31 13.96
CA ASP A 376 7.21 -15.89 14.32
C ASP A 376 6.12 -15.04 13.60
N ALA A 377 5.41 -15.61 12.62
CA ALA A 377 4.52 -14.87 11.73
C ALA A 377 3.10 -14.76 12.30
N THR A 378 2.54 -13.55 12.36
CA THR A 378 1.20 -13.31 12.88
C THR A 378 0.47 -12.24 12.07
N VAL A 379 -0.84 -12.37 11.92
CA VAL A 379 -1.68 -11.26 11.43
C VAL A 379 -2.22 -10.55 12.68
N PRO A 380 -1.80 -9.31 12.99
CA PRO A 380 -2.25 -8.65 14.21
C PRO A 380 -3.77 -8.44 14.20
N GLU A 381 -4.47 -9.10 15.13
CA GLU A 381 -5.89 -8.85 15.38
C GLU A 381 -6.11 -7.65 16.32
N LYS A 382 -5.11 -7.34 17.15
CA LYS A 382 -5.11 -6.24 18.12
C LYS A 382 -3.77 -5.53 18.07
N THR A 383 -3.73 -4.28 18.53
CA THR A 383 -2.49 -3.49 18.59
C THR A 383 -1.46 -4.25 19.41
N PRO A 384 -0.32 -4.67 18.83
CA PRO A 384 0.70 -5.35 19.59
C PRO A 384 1.14 -4.46 20.75
N GLY A 385 1.22 -5.02 21.97
CA GLY A 385 1.95 -4.36 23.05
C GLY A 385 3.37 -4.03 22.59
N LYS A 386 3.97 -2.95 23.13
CA LYS A 386 5.29 -2.43 22.75
C LYS A 386 6.21 -3.53 22.20
N ARG A 387 6.57 -3.40 20.91
CA ARG A 387 7.49 -4.32 20.20
C ARG A 387 8.64 -4.67 21.15
N THR A 388 8.77 -5.95 21.49
CA THR A 388 9.89 -6.44 22.28
C THR A 388 11.15 -6.22 21.46
N ALA A 389 11.88 -5.15 21.80
CA ALA A 389 13.23 -4.97 21.28
C ALA A 389 14.02 -6.22 21.68
N VAL A 390 14.48 -7.00 20.71
CA VAL A 390 15.39 -8.11 20.97
C VAL A 390 16.62 -7.47 21.61
N PRO A 391 16.96 -7.79 22.87
CA PRO A 391 18.10 -7.18 23.52
C PRO A 391 19.36 -7.60 22.75
N PRO A 392 20.21 -6.64 22.34
CA PRO A 392 21.43 -6.99 21.64
C PRO A 392 22.32 -7.89 22.50
N PRO A 393 23.12 -8.79 21.90
CA PRO A 393 24.02 -9.68 22.63
C PRO A 393 24.95 -8.91 23.58
N ARG A 394 25.35 -9.49 24.72
CA ARG A 394 26.21 -8.82 25.72
C ARG A 394 27.58 -8.49 25.11
N MET A 395 28.11 -7.29 25.39
CA MET A 395 29.41 -6.87 24.83
C MET A 395 30.56 -7.71 25.44
N PRO A 396 31.57 -8.08 24.64
CA PRO A 396 32.86 -8.50 25.17
C PRO A 396 33.47 -7.37 26.00
N ALA A 397 34.05 -7.69 27.15
CA ALA A 397 34.69 -6.69 28.01
C ALA A 397 35.83 -5.98 27.26
N GLY A 398 35.87 -4.64 27.28
CA GLY A 398 36.94 -3.82 26.69
C GLY A 398 36.60 -3.10 25.38
N LEU A 399 35.41 -3.30 24.79
CA LEU A 399 34.98 -2.67 23.53
C LEU A 399 34.01 -1.48 23.73
N ASP A 400 34.33 -0.57 24.66
CA ASP A 400 33.45 0.55 25.07
C ASP A 400 33.58 1.84 24.22
N ALA A 401 33.94 1.73 22.94
CA ALA A 401 34.05 2.89 22.05
C ALA A 401 32.67 3.32 21.49
N ASP A 402 32.47 4.63 21.33
CA ASP A 402 31.23 5.24 20.82
C ASP A 402 30.67 4.60 19.53
N PRO A 403 31.46 4.32 18.47
CA PRO A 403 30.91 3.72 17.26
C PRO A 403 30.37 2.30 17.48
N TYR A 404 30.91 1.51 18.41
CA TYR A 404 30.36 0.19 18.76
C TYR A 404 29.00 0.31 19.45
N LYS A 405 28.84 1.27 20.37
CA LYS A 405 27.56 1.52 21.04
C LYS A 405 26.48 1.93 20.05
N ILE A 406 26.85 2.79 19.10
CA ILE A 406 25.96 3.23 18.02
C ILE A 406 25.62 2.07 17.09
N LEU A 407 26.61 1.30 16.63
CA LEU A 407 26.40 0.12 15.79
C LEU A 407 25.38 -0.82 16.43
N ARG A 408 25.59 -1.17 17.70
CA ARG A 408 24.69 -2.04 18.47
C ARG A 408 23.28 -1.47 18.62
N SER A 409 23.16 -0.15 18.71
CA SER A 409 21.86 0.52 18.88
C SER A 409 21.07 0.59 17.57
N ARG A 410 21.72 0.82 16.44
CA ARG A 410 21.04 0.98 15.13
C ARG A 410 20.99 -0.31 14.33
N HIS A 411 22.06 -1.09 14.38
CA HIS A 411 22.23 -2.37 13.69
C HIS A 411 22.62 -3.46 14.71
N PRO A 412 21.70 -3.90 15.58
CA PRO A 412 21.97 -4.91 16.61
C PRO A 412 22.50 -6.25 16.05
N GLY A 413 22.28 -6.55 14.77
CA GLY A 413 22.81 -7.71 14.07
C GLY A 413 24.24 -7.55 13.56
N GLY A 414 24.84 -6.37 13.71
CA GLY A 414 26.21 -6.08 13.31
C GLY A 414 26.42 -6.12 11.80
N LEU A 415 27.66 -6.40 11.39
CA LEU A 415 28.04 -6.62 9.98
C LEU A 415 27.93 -8.11 9.65
N VAL A 416 27.24 -8.43 8.56
CA VAL A 416 27.09 -9.79 8.06
C VAL A 416 27.87 -9.95 6.76
N GLU A 417 28.75 -10.94 6.75
CA GLU A 417 29.48 -11.35 5.55
C GLU A 417 28.57 -12.10 4.58
N ILE A 418 28.51 -11.64 3.33
CA ILE A 418 27.64 -12.18 2.27
C ILE A 418 28.50 -12.41 1.02
N ASN A 419 28.37 -13.59 0.43
CA ASN A 419 29.01 -13.88 -0.85
C ASN A 419 28.24 -13.20 -1.99
N ALA A 420 28.84 -12.19 -2.61
CA ALA A 420 28.25 -11.43 -3.72
C ALA A 420 27.77 -12.32 -4.87
N GLY A 421 28.52 -13.36 -5.23
CA GLY A 421 28.18 -14.24 -6.36
C GLY A 421 26.96 -15.14 -6.13
N GLY A 422 26.49 -15.25 -4.88
CA GLY A 422 25.31 -16.03 -4.51
C GLY A 422 24.03 -15.21 -4.40
N VAL A 423 24.09 -13.89 -4.61
CA VAL A 423 22.94 -12.99 -4.45
C VAL A 423 22.17 -12.88 -5.75
N VAL A 424 20.89 -13.21 -5.72
CA VAL A 424 19.92 -12.88 -6.78
C VAL A 424 19.41 -11.47 -6.51
N ALA A 425 19.79 -10.50 -7.33
CA ALA A 425 19.53 -9.07 -7.10
C ALA A 425 18.94 -8.35 -8.32
N SER A 426 18.27 -7.24 -8.05
CA SER A 426 17.70 -6.35 -9.07
C SER A 426 18.72 -5.35 -9.63
N ALA A 427 19.91 -5.31 -9.03
CA ALA A 427 21.01 -4.41 -9.33
C ALA A 427 22.35 -5.13 -9.15
N ASP A 428 23.45 -4.49 -9.56
CA ASP A 428 24.80 -5.03 -9.39
C ASP A 428 25.16 -5.21 -7.92
N VAL A 429 25.77 -6.36 -7.62
CA VAL A 429 26.17 -6.73 -6.26
C VAL A 429 27.68 -6.56 -6.12
N VAL A 430 28.11 -5.55 -5.37
CA VAL A 430 29.52 -5.19 -5.23
C VAL A 430 29.97 -5.23 -3.76
N PRO A 431 31.09 -5.88 -3.41
CA PRO A 431 31.64 -5.79 -2.07
C PRO A 431 31.95 -4.34 -1.69
N TYR A 432 31.70 -3.96 -0.43
CA TYR A 432 32.15 -2.65 0.04
C TYR A 432 33.67 -2.62 0.16
N GLN A 433 34.29 -1.54 -0.34
CA GLN A 433 35.72 -1.29 -0.13
C GLN A 433 36.05 -1.10 1.35
N ILE A 434 35.17 -0.37 2.04
CA ILE A 434 35.18 -0.17 3.50
C ILE A 434 33.78 -0.52 3.98
N PRO A 435 33.62 -1.38 5.00
CA PRO A 435 32.31 -1.77 5.51
C PRO A 435 31.41 -0.56 5.80
N PRO A 436 30.09 -0.67 5.63
CA PRO A 436 29.20 0.47 5.78
C PRO A 436 29.05 0.90 7.24
N ALA A 437 28.54 2.12 7.43
CA ALA A 437 28.13 2.69 8.71
C ALA A 437 29.24 2.57 9.79
N GLU A 438 28.84 2.36 11.04
CA GLU A 438 29.77 2.26 12.16
C GLU A 438 30.72 1.06 12.06
N ALA A 439 30.38 0.00 11.31
CA ALA A 439 31.30 -1.11 11.09
C ALA A 439 32.56 -0.68 10.34
N GLY A 440 32.42 0.25 9.38
CA GLY A 440 33.56 0.86 8.70
C GLY A 440 34.39 1.76 9.61
N LEU A 441 33.74 2.59 10.44
CA LEU A 441 34.43 3.44 11.42
C LEU A 441 35.29 2.61 12.38
N ILE A 442 34.73 1.52 12.88
CA ILE A 442 35.43 0.59 13.77
C ILE A 442 36.68 0.03 13.08
N LYS A 443 36.57 -0.40 11.83
CA LYS A 443 37.70 -0.91 11.06
C LYS A 443 38.79 0.14 10.88
N LEU A 444 38.40 1.37 10.52
CA LEU A 444 39.34 2.49 10.33
C LEU A 444 40.01 2.95 11.64
N LEU A 445 39.36 2.77 12.79
CA LEU A 445 39.98 3.01 14.10
C LEU A 445 40.99 1.91 14.44
N GLN A 446 40.64 0.65 14.16
CA GLN A 446 41.50 -0.51 14.42
C GLN A 446 42.77 -0.52 13.56
N ASP A 447 42.66 -0.11 12.29
CA ASP A 447 43.81 -0.01 11.38
C ASP A 447 44.63 1.29 11.57
N GLY A 448 44.16 2.18 12.45
CA GLY A 448 44.79 3.48 12.76
C GLY A 448 44.73 4.47 11.59
N SER A 449 43.83 4.28 10.62
CA SER A 449 43.60 5.24 9.54
C SER A 449 42.86 6.47 10.03
N ILE A 450 42.03 6.33 11.07
CA ILE A 450 41.42 7.44 11.79
C ILE A 450 41.71 7.34 13.29
N GLU A 451 41.72 8.49 13.95
CA GLU A 451 41.83 8.61 15.40
C GLU A 451 40.60 9.32 15.97
N SER A 452 40.13 8.88 17.14
CA SER A 452 39.00 9.49 17.85
C SER A 452 39.47 10.65 18.71
N ASN A 453 38.98 11.86 18.45
CA ASN A 453 39.28 13.08 19.23
C ASN A 453 38.17 13.46 20.22
N GLY A 454 37.14 12.63 20.33
CA GLY A 454 35.96 12.90 21.15
C GLY A 454 34.73 12.27 20.54
N ARG A 455 33.57 12.55 21.13
CA ARG A 455 32.30 11.94 20.72
C ARG A 455 31.96 12.33 19.28
N GLN A 456 32.07 11.37 18.36
CA GLN A 456 31.76 11.52 16.94
C GLN A 456 32.68 12.47 16.15
N PHE A 457 33.84 12.82 16.72
CA PHE A 457 34.88 13.61 16.08
C PHE A 457 36.09 12.74 15.78
N TYR A 458 36.51 12.71 14.51
CA TYR A 458 37.60 11.87 14.06
C TYR A 458 38.65 12.66 13.27
N THR A 459 39.92 12.29 13.38
CA THR A 459 40.98 12.80 12.49
C THR A 459 41.47 11.68 11.58
N ILE A 460 41.47 11.93 10.28
CA ILE A 460 42.05 11.05 9.26
C ILE A 460 43.57 11.21 9.30
N ARG A 461 44.25 10.11 9.66
CA ARG A 461 45.71 10.01 9.85
C ARG A 461 46.41 9.37 8.65
N LYS A 462 45.71 8.55 7.88
CA LYS A 462 46.22 7.86 6.68
C LYS A 462 45.31 8.15 5.49
N PRO A 463 45.82 8.12 4.24
CA PRO A 463 44.99 8.26 3.06
C PRO A 463 43.94 7.14 3.01
N ILE A 464 42.67 7.52 2.87
CA ILE A 464 41.54 6.61 2.69
C ILE A 464 40.80 7.00 1.41
N ALA A 465 40.41 6.03 0.59
CA ALA A 465 39.77 6.32 -0.69
C ALA A 465 38.42 7.03 -0.51
N ARG A 466 37.68 6.69 0.54
CA ARG A 466 36.32 7.19 0.85
C ARG A 466 35.98 6.97 2.31
N LEU A 467 34.92 7.61 2.78
CA LEU A 467 34.31 7.30 4.07
C LEU A 467 33.38 6.08 3.97
N PRO A 468 33.11 5.39 5.09
CA PRO A 468 32.08 4.36 5.14
C PRO A 468 30.72 4.87 4.63
N ALA A 469 30.00 4.04 3.88
CA ALA A 469 28.66 4.36 3.41
C ALA A 469 27.75 4.75 4.60
N GLY A 470 26.98 5.83 4.46
CA GLY A 470 26.12 6.34 5.55
C GLY A 470 26.83 7.13 6.65
N VAL A 471 28.15 7.36 6.58
CA VAL A 471 28.93 8.07 7.64
C VAL A 471 29.41 9.47 7.22
N GLY A 472 29.32 9.85 5.94
CA GLY A 472 29.75 11.17 5.45
C GLY A 472 28.65 12.26 5.35
N ARG A 473 27.37 11.87 5.29
CA ARG A 473 26.26 12.81 5.05
C ARG A 473 25.48 13.11 6.33
N GLY A 474 25.31 14.40 6.64
CA GLY A 474 24.52 14.89 7.78
C GLY A 474 25.33 15.19 9.05
N ASN A 475 24.72 15.83 10.06
CA ASN A 475 25.42 16.46 11.20
C ASN A 475 25.92 15.48 12.28
N GLN A 476 26.04 14.19 11.98
CA GLN A 476 26.27 13.17 13.00
C GLN A 476 27.75 12.88 13.27
N TYR A 477 28.59 12.97 12.25
CA TYR A 477 30.04 12.72 12.36
C TYR A 477 30.81 13.87 11.74
N VAL A 478 31.96 14.18 12.33
CA VAL A 478 32.80 15.27 11.89
C VAL A 478 34.23 14.77 11.73
N PHE A 479 34.83 15.05 10.57
CA PHE A 479 36.16 14.58 10.20
C PHE A 479 37.11 15.76 9.99
N ASP A 480 38.27 15.71 10.65
CA ASP A 480 39.44 16.53 10.32
C ASP A 480 40.43 15.70 9.50
N VAL A 481 41.22 16.33 8.63
CA VAL A 481 42.24 15.66 7.81
C VAL A 481 43.60 16.13 8.29
N ALA A 482 44.47 15.19 8.68
CA ALA A 482 45.82 15.54 9.12
C ALA A 482 46.60 16.25 7.98
N PRO A 483 47.52 17.18 8.31
CA PRO A 483 48.33 17.88 7.31
C PRO A 483 49.07 16.91 6.39
N GLY A 484 49.02 17.16 5.07
CA GLY A 484 49.71 16.34 4.07
C GLY A 484 48.96 15.07 3.63
N ILE A 485 47.72 14.85 4.10
CA ILE A 485 46.86 13.76 3.66
C ILE A 485 45.81 14.27 2.65
N GLU A 486 45.64 13.56 1.54
CA GLU A 486 44.56 13.85 0.60
C GLU A 486 43.20 13.49 1.19
N PRO A 487 42.19 14.37 1.06
CA PRO A 487 40.86 14.11 1.59
C PRO A 487 40.19 12.93 0.84
N PRO A 488 39.37 12.11 1.52
CA PRO A 488 38.61 11.05 0.87
C PRO A 488 37.66 11.60 -0.20
N SER A 489 37.36 10.76 -1.19
CA SER A 489 36.34 11.07 -2.19
C SER A 489 34.92 11.12 -1.57
N GLY A 490 34.12 12.11 -1.99
CA GLY A 490 32.73 12.32 -1.55
C GLY A 490 32.53 13.45 -0.53
N PRO A 491 31.28 13.90 -0.30
CA PRO A 491 30.97 14.95 0.65
C PRO A 491 31.10 14.44 2.10
N PHE A 492 31.83 15.18 2.94
CA PHE A 492 31.91 14.95 4.38
C PHE A 492 31.99 16.24 5.17
N ASN A 493 31.46 16.23 6.40
CA ASN A 493 31.52 17.39 7.29
C ASN A 493 32.94 17.59 7.81
N ARG A 494 33.57 18.67 7.37
CA ARG A 494 34.92 19.06 7.77
C ARG A 494 34.87 20.05 8.93
N LEU A 495 35.76 19.90 9.90
CA LEU A 495 36.08 20.99 10.83
C LEU A 495 36.79 22.10 10.04
N ILE A 496 36.12 23.25 9.88
CA ILE A 496 36.80 24.47 9.44
C ILE A 496 37.57 24.97 10.67
N LYS A 497 38.91 24.89 10.59
CA LYS A 497 39.79 25.59 11.52
C LYS A 497 40.14 26.95 10.98
#